data_AF-A0A6A7SHU0-F1
#
_entry.id   AF-A0A6A7SHU0-F1
#
_cell.length_a   1.000
_cell.length_b   1.000
_cell.length_c   1.000
_cell.angle_alpha   90.00
_cell.angle_beta   90.00
_cell.angle_gamma   90.00
#
_symmetry.space_group_name_H-M   'P 1'
#
loop_
_entity.id
_entity.type
_entity.pdbx_description
1 polymer ?
#
loop_
_entity_poly.entity_id
_entity_poly.type
_entity_poly.pdbx_seq_one_letter_code
_entity_poly.pdbx_strand_id
1 'polypeptide(L)'
;MFGGSRRGRNAVNIWPGFVDALATILLAFVFVLMLFVVTQFYLSDALSGKSRALQRLQDDVERLAEELSMERGKREHLQERMSSVYNELHTTLSERDSLAESLKQARGENEQLASELAEKDQALEVSREKLKVRLTELASLQADIDTLRKVRKRLEEEVGALSGKLGDTEQSLTQARDRSKALSAELADAKERTHLAQEAIEERTMRIRDLVAEIDERDQALSEQKGLTADAETRIEHLRNELRALRDQIQRVARALSVSQETVSEQRTRIEDLGERLNLALAERVEELSRYRSEFFGRLREVLGDIQQIRIVGDRFMFQSELFFDSGSAQIGADGQEKLGQLANVLKQVSQRIPDDIPWVLQVEGHTDRRPISTERFPSNWELSTARATNIVHFLIDQGIPAERLAAAGYGEYQPLTEGDSPEAMARNRRIELKLTRR
;
A
#
# COMPACT_ATOMS: atom_id res chain seq x y z
N MET A 1 -116.67 -207.22 -51.28
CA MET A 1 -116.94 -208.46 -50.50
C MET A 1 -117.71 -208.04 -49.26
N PHE A 2 -118.63 -208.77 -48.63
CA PHE A 2 -119.44 -209.95 -48.94
C PHE A 2 -120.89 -209.49 -48.69
N GLY A 3 -121.89 -209.95 -49.41
CA GLY A 3 -122.38 -211.33 -49.36
C GLY A 3 -123.43 -211.44 -48.24
N GLY A 4 -124.48 -212.23 -48.47
CA GLY A 4 -125.43 -212.53 -47.40
C GLY A 4 -126.83 -212.92 -47.85
N SER A 5 -126.96 -214.19 -48.24
CA SER A 5 -128.20 -214.93 -48.51
C SER A 5 -128.94 -215.40 -47.23
N ARG A 6 -130.23 -215.78 -47.31
CA ARG A 6 -130.70 -217.19 -47.17
C ARG A 6 -132.21 -217.43 -47.44
N ARG A 7 -132.54 -218.73 -47.43
CA ARG A 7 -133.64 -219.56 -47.99
C ARG A 7 -134.73 -219.99 -46.97
N GLY A 8 -135.83 -220.56 -47.51
CA GLY A 8 -136.57 -221.74 -46.99
C GLY A 8 -138.08 -221.49 -46.79
N ARG A 9 -139.02 -222.01 -47.62
CA ARG A 9 -139.81 -223.29 -47.56
C ARG A 9 -140.73 -223.42 -46.32
N ASN A 10 -141.93 -224.04 -46.30
CA ASN A 10 -142.86 -224.62 -47.29
C ASN A 10 -144.24 -224.81 -46.60
N ALA A 11 -145.31 -224.93 -47.41
CA ALA A 11 -146.60 -225.64 -47.20
C ALA A 11 -147.62 -225.14 -46.15
N VAL A 12 -148.95 -225.35 -46.25
CA VAL A 12 -149.96 -225.74 -47.28
C VAL A 12 -151.38 -225.47 -46.69
N ASN A 13 -152.39 -225.23 -47.56
CA ASN A 13 -153.89 -225.34 -47.42
C ASN A 13 -154.66 -224.36 -46.47
N ILE A 14 -155.94 -223.94 -46.65
CA ILE A 14 -157.08 -224.05 -47.61
C ILE A 14 -158.11 -222.90 -47.29
N TRP A 15 -158.76 -222.30 -48.33
CA TRP A 15 -160.08 -221.55 -48.40
C TRP A 15 -160.42 -220.36 -47.44
N PRO A 16 -161.58 -219.66 -47.61
CA PRO A 16 -162.17 -219.01 -48.79
C PRO A 16 -162.39 -217.48 -48.64
N GLY A 17 -162.81 -216.84 -49.73
CA GLY A 17 -163.21 -215.44 -49.81
C GLY A 17 -164.59 -215.10 -49.24
N PHE A 18 -164.64 -213.92 -48.61
CA PHE A 18 -165.66 -212.88 -48.65
C PHE A 18 -164.95 -211.66 -47.99
N VAL A 19 -165.21 -210.41 -48.44
CA VAL A 19 -164.71 -209.12 -47.86
C VAL A 19 -163.49 -208.45 -48.54
N ASP A 20 -163.48 -208.52 -49.87
CA ASP A 20 -162.86 -207.64 -50.85
C ASP A 20 -163.57 -206.25 -50.96
N ALA A 21 -163.91 -205.60 -49.84
CA ALA A 21 -164.60 -204.29 -49.87
C ALA A 21 -164.12 -203.28 -48.81
N LEU A 22 -163.33 -203.69 -47.82
CA LEU A 22 -162.96 -202.84 -46.69
C LEU A 22 -161.51 -202.31 -46.78
N ALA A 23 -160.58 -203.05 -47.39
CA ALA A 23 -159.17 -202.63 -47.49
C ALA A 23 -158.92 -201.62 -48.62
N THR A 24 -159.71 -201.64 -49.69
CA THR A 24 -159.69 -200.64 -50.78
C THR A 24 -160.01 -199.23 -50.27
N ILE A 25 -160.80 -199.11 -49.20
CA ILE A 25 -161.03 -197.84 -48.49
C ILE A 25 -159.78 -197.39 -47.72
N LEU A 26 -158.99 -198.31 -47.19
CA LEU A 26 -157.75 -198.03 -46.45
C LEU A 26 -156.63 -197.54 -47.39
N LEU A 27 -156.54 -198.09 -48.60
CA LEU A 27 -155.61 -197.62 -49.63
C LEU A 27 -155.97 -196.21 -50.14
N ALA A 28 -157.27 -195.90 -50.24
CA ALA A 28 -157.74 -194.56 -50.63
C ALA A 28 -157.45 -193.51 -49.54
N PHE A 29 -157.54 -193.87 -48.26
CA PHE A 29 -157.29 -192.93 -47.15
C PHE A 29 -155.81 -192.53 -47.05
N VAL A 30 -154.88 -193.47 -47.29
CA VAL A 30 -153.42 -193.19 -47.32
C VAL A 30 -153.04 -192.27 -48.49
N PHE A 31 -153.69 -192.42 -49.65
CA PHE A 31 -153.44 -191.57 -50.82
C PHE A 31 -153.87 -190.10 -50.58
N VAL A 32 -155.00 -189.89 -49.90
CA VAL A 32 -155.49 -188.54 -49.55
C VAL A 32 -154.58 -187.87 -48.51
N LEU A 33 -154.02 -188.62 -47.56
CA LEU A 33 -153.14 -188.05 -46.54
C LEU A 33 -151.79 -187.58 -47.10
N MET A 34 -151.24 -188.29 -48.09
CA MET A 34 -149.95 -187.91 -48.69
C MET A 34 -150.08 -186.72 -49.65
N LEU A 35 -151.21 -186.60 -50.37
CA LEU A 35 -151.50 -185.44 -51.20
C LEU A 35 -151.54 -184.14 -50.37
N PHE A 36 -152.04 -184.21 -49.13
CA PHE A 36 -152.11 -183.07 -48.20
C PHE A 36 -150.73 -182.57 -47.73
N VAL A 37 -149.75 -183.47 -47.56
CA VAL A 37 -148.38 -183.10 -47.16
C VAL A 37 -147.66 -182.33 -48.26
N VAL A 38 -147.90 -182.68 -49.53
CA VAL A 38 -147.30 -181.98 -50.68
C VAL A 38 -147.86 -180.57 -50.83
N THR A 39 -149.15 -180.35 -50.55
CA THR A 39 -149.76 -179.01 -50.58
C THR A 39 -149.26 -178.10 -49.44
N GLN A 40 -148.94 -178.64 -48.27
CA GLN A 40 -148.36 -177.84 -47.17
C GLN A 40 -146.94 -177.36 -47.47
N PHE A 41 -146.12 -178.15 -48.17
CA PHE A 41 -144.74 -177.75 -48.51
C PHE A 41 -144.72 -176.55 -49.47
N TYR A 42 -145.61 -176.54 -50.46
CA TYR A 42 -145.67 -175.45 -51.45
C TYR A 42 -146.17 -174.12 -50.87
N LEU A 43 -146.96 -174.15 -49.80
CA LEU A 43 -147.44 -172.92 -49.13
C LEU A 43 -146.36 -172.28 -48.23
N SER A 44 -145.40 -173.05 -47.73
CA SER A 44 -144.28 -172.54 -46.93
C SER A 44 -143.20 -171.86 -47.80
N ASP A 45 -142.96 -172.36 -49.02
CA ASP A 45 -141.93 -171.81 -49.90
C ASP A 45 -142.34 -170.44 -50.50
N ALA A 46 -143.64 -170.17 -50.68
CA ALA A 46 -144.14 -168.93 -51.28
C ALA A 46 -144.05 -167.69 -50.37
N LEU A 47 -143.89 -167.83 -49.05
CA LEU A 47 -143.87 -166.70 -48.09
C LEU A 47 -142.45 -166.23 -47.70
N SER A 48 -141.40 -167.02 -47.95
CA SER A 48 -140.01 -166.72 -47.56
C SER A 48 -139.25 -165.84 -48.57
N GLY A 49 -139.54 -165.98 -49.87
CA GLY A 49 -138.79 -165.32 -50.94
C GLY A 49 -138.88 -163.79 -50.99
N LYS A 50 -139.97 -163.18 -50.47
CA LYS A 50 -140.21 -161.74 -50.62
C LYS A 50 -139.52 -160.85 -49.57
N SER A 51 -139.14 -161.40 -48.42
CA SER A 51 -138.59 -160.63 -47.30
C SER A 51 -137.13 -160.19 -47.50
N ARG A 52 -136.36 -160.87 -48.36
CA ARG A 52 -134.92 -160.56 -48.56
C ARG A 52 -134.63 -159.39 -49.52
N ALA A 53 -135.58 -158.98 -50.37
CA ALA A 53 -135.34 -157.95 -51.38
C ALA A 53 -135.42 -156.52 -50.83
N LEU A 54 -136.26 -156.26 -49.81
CA LEU A 54 -136.44 -154.90 -49.26
C LEU A 54 -135.23 -154.40 -48.47
N GLN A 55 -134.46 -155.29 -47.84
CA GLN A 55 -133.35 -154.87 -46.97
C GLN A 55 -132.12 -154.36 -47.75
N ARG A 56 -131.89 -154.83 -48.98
CA ARG A 56 -130.77 -154.34 -49.80
C ARG A 56 -130.97 -152.92 -50.34
N LEU A 57 -132.21 -152.53 -50.63
CA LEU A 57 -132.48 -151.21 -51.20
C LEU A 57 -132.29 -150.09 -50.16
N GLN A 58 -132.42 -150.40 -48.87
CA GLN A 58 -132.28 -149.42 -47.80
C GLN A 58 -130.81 -149.02 -47.56
N ASP A 59 -129.87 -149.97 -47.66
CA ASP A 59 -128.44 -149.70 -47.46
C ASP A 59 -127.85 -148.80 -48.56
N ASP A 60 -128.29 -148.92 -49.82
CA ASP A 60 -127.73 -148.14 -50.94
C ASP A 60 -128.10 -146.64 -50.88
N VAL A 61 -129.27 -146.29 -50.34
CA VAL A 61 -129.71 -144.88 -50.19
C VAL A 61 -128.89 -144.16 -49.12
N GLU A 62 -128.52 -144.86 -48.05
CA GLU A 62 -127.75 -144.28 -46.94
C GLU A 62 -126.32 -143.92 -47.38
N ARG A 63 -125.70 -144.75 -48.22
CA ARG A 63 -124.34 -144.55 -48.73
C ARG A 63 -124.18 -143.31 -49.62
N LEU A 64 -125.14 -143.05 -50.50
CA LEU A 64 -125.11 -141.90 -51.42
C LEU A 64 -125.30 -140.55 -50.68
N ALA A 65 -126.06 -140.53 -49.59
CA ALA A 65 -126.24 -139.33 -48.77
C ALA A 65 -124.94 -138.90 -48.08
N GLU A 66 -124.14 -139.88 -47.63
CA GLU A 66 -122.87 -139.64 -46.94
C GLU A 66 -121.78 -139.08 -47.91
N GLU A 67 -121.71 -139.61 -49.14
CA GLU A 67 -120.78 -139.09 -50.16
C GLU A 67 -121.06 -137.63 -50.54
N LEU A 68 -122.34 -137.24 -50.68
CA LEU A 68 -122.70 -135.88 -51.06
C LEU A 68 -122.38 -134.84 -49.96
N SER A 69 -122.48 -135.24 -48.68
CA SER A 69 -122.10 -134.42 -47.53
C SER A 69 -120.59 -134.10 -47.53
N MET A 70 -119.75 -135.11 -47.79
CA MET A 70 -118.30 -134.93 -47.87
C MET A 70 -117.87 -134.03 -49.03
N GLU A 71 -118.53 -134.12 -50.18
CA GLU A 71 -118.23 -133.29 -51.36
C GLU A 71 -118.53 -131.80 -51.07
N ARG A 72 -119.64 -131.52 -50.39
CA ARG A 72 -119.99 -130.15 -49.95
C ARG A 72 -118.98 -129.59 -48.94
N GLY A 73 -118.56 -130.37 -47.94
CA GLY A 73 -117.60 -129.91 -46.92
C GLY A 73 -116.20 -129.60 -47.47
N LYS A 74 -115.72 -130.36 -48.46
CA LYS A 74 -114.43 -130.08 -49.13
C LYS A 74 -114.43 -128.73 -49.85
N ARG A 75 -115.57 -128.38 -50.46
CA ARG A 75 -115.70 -127.14 -51.24
C ARG A 75 -115.70 -125.90 -50.35
N GLU A 76 -116.35 -125.99 -49.20
CA GLU A 76 -116.40 -124.92 -48.19
C GLU A 76 -115.01 -124.63 -47.58
N HIS A 77 -114.26 -125.68 -47.23
CA HIS A 77 -112.88 -125.54 -46.72
C HIS A 77 -111.91 -124.91 -47.73
N LEU A 78 -112.06 -125.23 -49.03
CA LEU A 78 -111.20 -124.65 -50.06
C LEU A 78 -111.44 -123.14 -50.22
N GLN A 79 -112.70 -122.71 -50.11
CA GLN A 79 -113.09 -121.31 -50.19
C GLN A 79 -112.58 -120.52 -48.98
N GLU A 80 -112.59 -121.12 -47.79
CA GLU A 80 -112.03 -120.53 -46.57
C GLU A 80 -110.50 -120.37 -46.67
N ARG A 81 -109.78 -121.37 -47.20
CA ARG A 81 -108.33 -121.27 -47.47
C ARG A 81 -107.99 -120.18 -48.48
N MET A 82 -108.78 -120.04 -49.56
CA MET A 82 -108.58 -118.97 -50.54
C MET A 82 -108.74 -117.58 -49.91
N SER A 83 -109.74 -117.39 -49.05
CA SER A 83 -109.95 -116.14 -48.31
C SER A 83 -108.78 -115.82 -47.36
N SER A 84 -108.32 -116.83 -46.60
CA SER A 84 -107.18 -116.66 -45.69
C SER A 84 -105.91 -116.24 -46.43
N VAL A 85 -105.57 -116.93 -47.53
CA VAL A 85 -104.37 -116.63 -48.31
C VAL A 85 -104.48 -115.26 -48.99
N TYR A 86 -105.67 -114.88 -49.46
CA TYR A 86 -105.90 -113.56 -50.04
C TYR A 86 -105.67 -112.43 -49.02
N ASN A 87 -106.16 -112.61 -47.79
CA ASN A 87 -105.95 -111.64 -46.71
C ASN A 87 -104.48 -111.56 -46.29
N GLU A 88 -103.80 -112.70 -46.15
CA GLU A 88 -102.36 -112.75 -45.79
C GLU A 88 -101.47 -112.13 -46.88
N LEU A 89 -101.81 -112.35 -48.15
CA LEU A 89 -101.13 -111.70 -49.27
C LEU A 89 -101.36 -110.17 -49.25
N HIS A 90 -102.56 -109.72 -48.92
CA HIS A 90 -102.85 -108.30 -48.85
C HIS A 90 -102.16 -107.60 -47.67
N THR A 91 -102.11 -108.25 -46.50
CA THR A 91 -101.39 -107.71 -45.33
C THR A 91 -99.89 -107.62 -45.59
N THR A 92 -99.28 -108.67 -46.16
CA THR A 92 -97.85 -108.67 -46.48
C THR A 92 -97.48 -107.65 -47.56
N LEU A 93 -98.34 -107.42 -48.56
CA LEU A 93 -98.15 -106.36 -49.54
C LEU A 93 -98.20 -104.96 -48.92
N SER A 94 -99.14 -104.72 -47.99
CA SER A 94 -99.24 -103.45 -47.26
C SER A 94 -98.01 -103.20 -46.36
N GLU A 95 -97.54 -104.24 -45.65
CA GLU A 95 -96.30 -104.19 -44.88
C GLU A 95 -95.08 -103.88 -45.77
N ARG A 96 -94.97 -104.54 -46.93
CA ARG A 96 -93.91 -104.26 -47.92
C ARG A 96 -93.95 -102.80 -48.35
N ASP A 97 -95.12 -102.25 -48.66
CA ASP A 97 -95.26 -100.88 -49.16
C ASP A 97 -94.93 -99.85 -48.07
N SER A 98 -95.35 -100.08 -46.82
CA SER A 98 -94.99 -99.22 -45.68
C SER A 98 -93.48 -99.26 -45.36
N LEU A 99 -92.84 -100.42 -45.47
CA LEU A 99 -91.40 -100.58 -45.32
C LEU A 99 -90.64 -99.91 -46.47
N ALA A 100 -91.12 -100.03 -47.71
CA ALA A 100 -90.52 -99.36 -48.86
C ALA A 100 -90.53 -97.84 -48.72
N GLU A 101 -91.65 -97.27 -48.25
CA GLU A 101 -91.73 -95.82 -48.00
C GLU A 101 -90.83 -95.39 -46.85
N SER A 102 -90.79 -96.15 -45.74
CA SER A 102 -89.90 -95.88 -44.61
C SER A 102 -88.41 -95.95 -45.01
N LEU A 103 -88.04 -96.89 -45.88
CA LEU A 103 -86.68 -97.05 -46.39
C LEU A 103 -86.31 -95.90 -47.35
N LYS A 104 -87.26 -95.42 -48.15
CA LYS A 104 -87.10 -94.24 -49.00
C LYS A 104 -86.91 -92.97 -48.16
N GLN A 105 -87.70 -92.79 -47.10
CA GLN A 105 -87.54 -91.67 -46.17
C GLN A 105 -86.17 -91.72 -45.48
N ALA A 106 -85.77 -92.87 -44.92
CA ALA A 106 -84.47 -93.03 -44.26
C ALA A 106 -83.28 -92.84 -45.23
N ARG A 107 -83.43 -93.18 -46.51
CA ARG A 107 -82.43 -92.86 -47.54
C ARG A 107 -82.35 -91.35 -47.80
N GLY A 108 -83.49 -90.68 -47.93
CA GLY A 108 -83.53 -89.22 -48.09
C GLY A 108 -82.92 -88.47 -46.90
N GLU A 109 -83.21 -88.89 -45.67
CA GLU A 109 -82.61 -88.34 -44.45
C GLU A 109 -81.09 -88.59 -44.40
N ASN A 110 -80.62 -89.78 -44.78
CA ASN A 110 -79.18 -90.07 -44.87
C ASN A 110 -78.48 -89.24 -45.94
N GLU A 111 -79.09 -89.04 -47.11
CA GLU A 111 -78.54 -88.19 -48.17
C GLU A 111 -78.44 -86.73 -47.72
N GLN A 112 -79.47 -86.22 -47.03
CA GLN A 112 -79.44 -84.87 -46.44
C GLN A 112 -78.34 -84.74 -45.38
N LEU A 113 -78.27 -85.68 -44.43
CA LEU A 113 -77.22 -85.68 -43.39
C LEU A 113 -75.82 -85.81 -43.99
N ALA A 114 -75.65 -86.61 -45.04
CA ALA A 114 -74.38 -86.74 -45.75
C ALA A 114 -73.97 -85.42 -46.42
N SER A 115 -74.93 -84.70 -47.01
CA SER A 115 -74.69 -83.37 -47.58
C SER A 115 -74.33 -82.33 -46.51
N GLU A 116 -75.06 -82.29 -45.40
CA GLU A 116 -74.77 -81.38 -44.28
C GLU A 116 -73.41 -81.68 -43.64
N LEU A 117 -73.04 -82.96 -43.52
CA LEU A 117 -71.74 -83.38 -43.00
C LEU A 117 -70.62 -82.94 -43.93
N ALA A 118 -70.77 -83.14 -45.25
CA ALA A 118 -69.80 -82.69 -46.24
C ALA A 118 -69.60 -81.17 -46.23
N GLU A 119 -70.69 -80.40 -46.10
CA GLU A 119 -70.62 -78.93 -46.01
C GLU A 119 -69.90 -78.49 -44.72
N LYS A 120 -70.21 -79.11 -43.57
CA LYS A 120 -69.54 -78.83 -42.29
C LYS A 120 -68.06 -79.22 -42.32
N ASP A 121 -67.72 -80.35 -42.94
CA ASP A 121 -66.33 -80.78 -43.08
C ASP A 121 -65.53 -79.81 -43.96
N GLN A 122 -66.12 -79.34 -45.07
CA GLN A 122 -65.49 -78.31 -45.90
C GLN A 122 -65.32 -76.98 -45.15
N ALA A 123 -66.34 -76.55 -44.38
CA ALA A 123 -66.26 -75.33 -43.56
C ALA A 123 -65.21 -75.45 -42.45
N LEU A 124 -65.07 -76.64 -41.84
CA LEU A 124 -64.06 -76.94 -40.84
C LEU A 124 -62.65 -76.90 -41.45
N GLU A 125 -62.44 -77.47 -42.63
CA GLU A 125 -61.14 -77.41 -43.31
C GLU A 125 -60.75 -75.96 -43.67
N VAL A 126 -61.68 -75.17 -44.21
CA VAL A 126 -61.42 -73.75 -44.47
C VAL A 126 -61.09 -72.99 -43.18
N SER A 127 -61.78 -73.28 -42.09
CA SER A 127 -61.53 -72.65 -40.79
C SER A 127 -60.20 -73.08 -40.18
N ARG A 128 -59.81 -74.36 -40.34
CA ARG A 128 -58.49 -74.89 -39.93
C ARG A 128 -57.36 -74.19 -40.68
N GLU A 129 -57.48 -74.03 -41.99
CA GLU A 129 -56.45 -73.36 -42.77
C GLU A 129 -56.35 -71.87 -42.42
N LYS A 130 -57.48 -71.18 -42.22
CA LYS A 130 -57.50 -69.80 -41.69
C LYS A 130 -56.83 -69.70 -40.32
N LEU A 131 -57.11 -70.63 -39.41
CA LEU A 131 -56.51 -70.64 -38.07
C LEU A 131 -54.99 -70.86 -38.16
N LYS A 132 -54.53 -71.74 -39.04
CA LYS A 132 -53.11 -72.00 -39.29
C LYS A 132 -52.40 -70.74 -39.77
N VAL A 133 -52.97 -70.00 -40.72
CA VAL A 133 -52.42 -68.72 -41.19
C VAL A 133 -52.35 -67.71 -40.05
N ARG A 134 -53.42 -67.53 -39.26
CA ARG A 134 -53.43 -66.63 -38.10
C ARG A 134 -52.40 -67.02 -37.04
N LEU A 135 -52.19 -68.31 -36.80
CA LEU A 135 -51.16 -68.79 -35.87
C LEU A 135 -49.75 -68.46 -36.38
N THR A 136 -49.51 -68.56 -37.69
CA THR A 136 -48.22 -68.13 -38.27
C THR A 136 -48.00 -66.62 -38.19
N GLU A 137 -49.05 -65.81 -38.40
CA GLU A 137 -49.00 -64.36 -38.23
C GLU A 137 -48.71 -63.98 -36.76
N LEU A 138 -49.39 -64.62 -35.80
CA LEU A 138 -49.15 -64.39 -34.37
C LEU A 138 -47.73 -64.80 -33.96
N ALA A 139 -47.20 -65.90 -34.50
CA ALA A 139 -45.82 -66.31 -34.26
C ALA A 139 -44.81 -65.28 -34.80
N SER A 140 -45.05 -64.73 -36.00
CA SER A 140 -44.22 -63.66 -36.58
C SER A 140 -44.27 -62.39 -35.73
N LEU A 141 -45.47 -61.95 -35.34
CA LEU A 141 -45.64 -60.76 -34.50
C LEU A 141 -45.00 -60.92 -33.13
N GLN A 142 -45.06 -62.13 -32.55
CA GLN A 142 -44.38 -62.43 -31.29
C GLN A 142 -42.86 -62.32 -31.44
N ALA A 143 -42.30 -62.82 -32.55
CA ALA A 143 -40.88 -62.66 -32.86
C ALA A 143 -40.50 -61.18 -33.03
N ASP A 144 -41.32 -60.41 -33.74
CA ASP A 144 -41.11 -58.96 -33.92
C ASP A 144 -41.15 -58.21 -32.59
N ILE A 145 -42.10 -58.52 -31.71
CA ILE A 145 -42.19 -57.94 -30.35
C ILE A 145 -40.91 -58.24 -29.56
N ASP A 146 -40.38 -59.47 -29.65
CA ASP A 146 -39.17 -59.84 -28.94
C ASP A 146 -37.92 -59.14 -29.51
N THR A 147 -37.85 -58.92 -30.82
CA THR A 147 -36.78 -58.10 -31.41
C THR A 147 -36.88 -56.63 -31.00
N LEU A 148 -38.08 -56.05 -31.02
CA LEU A 148 -38.32 -54.68 -30.58
C LEU A 148 -38.00 -54.49 -29.10
N ARG A 149 -38.31 -55.47 -28.25
CA ARG A 149 -37.90 -55.46 -26.83
C ARG A 149 -36.39 -55.45 -26.66
N LYS A 150 -35.65 -56.22 -27.46
CA LYS A 150 -34.18 -56.20 -27.45
C LYS A 150 -33.62 -54.85 -27.89
N VAL A 151 -34.17 -54.26 -28.95
CA VAL A 151 -33.79 -52.93 -29.44
C VAL A 151 -34.09 -51.87 -28.38
N ARG A 152 -35.28 -51.89 -27.78
CA ARG A 152 -35.67 -50.97 -26.71
C ARG A 152 -34.70 -51.03 -25.54
N LYS A 153 -34.36 -52.24 -25.08
CA LYS A 153 -33.39 -52.44 -23.99
C LYS A 153 -32.02 -51.85 -24.35
N ARG A 154 -31.53 -52.08 -25.57
CA ARG A 154 -30.26 -51.50 -26.03
C ARG A 154 -30.30 -49.97 -26.05
N LEU A 155 -31.39 -49.37 -26.53
CA LEU A 155 -31.56 -47.92 -26.54
C LEU A 155 -31.65 -47.35 -25.11
N GLU A 156 -32.33 -48.03 -24.20
CA GLU A 156 -32.37 -47.66 -22.78
C GLU A 156 -30.96 -47.67 -22.15
N GLU A 157 -30.15 -48.68 -22.47
CA GLU A 157 -28.74 -48.76 -22.05
C GLU A 157 -27.88 -47.64 -22.66
N GLU A 158 -28.03 -47.37 -23.97
CA GLU A 158 -27.31 -46.29 -24.67
C GLU A 158 -27.69 -44.90 -24.13
N VAL A 159 -28.98 -44.65 -23.88
CA VAL A 159 -29.47 -43.40 -23.28
C VAL A 159 -28.97 -43.26 -21.85
N GLY A 160 -28.96 -44.33 -21.05
CA GLY A 160 -28.39 -44.33 -19.71
C GLY A 160 -26.90 -43.99 -19.73
N ALA A 161 -26.13 -44.59 -20.63
CA ALA A 161 -24.71 -44.31 -20.79
C ALA A 161 -24.45 -42.85 -21.25
N LEU A 162 -25.24 -42.32 -22.17
CA LEU A 162 -25.15 -40.93 -22.61
C LEU A 162 -25.53 -39.95 -21.50
N SER A 163 -26.58 -40.25 -20.72
CA SER A 163 -26.97 -39.43 -19.56
C SER A 163 -25.88 -39.42 -18.50
N GLY A 164 -25.21 -40.56 -18.25
CA GLY A 164 -24.06 -40.63 -17.35
C GLY A 164 -22.89 -39.76 -17.84
N LYS A 165 -22.51 -39.90 -19.11
CA LYS A 165 -21.48 -39.06 -19.74
C LYS A 165 -21.83 -37.57 -19.69
N LEU A 166 -23.10 -37.21 -19.92
CA LEU A 166 -23.55 -35.83 -19.84
C LEU A 166 -23.37 -35.29 -18.41
N GLY A 167 -23.77 -36.05 -17.40
CA GLY A 167 -23.55 -35.70 -15.99
C GLY A 167 -22.06 -35.50 -15.65
N ASP A 168 -21.19 -36.40 -16.10
CA ASP A 168 -19.74 -36.26 -15.90
C ASP A 168 -19.17 -35.00 -16.57
N THR A 169 -19.65 -34.67 -17.77
CA THR A 169 -19.24 -33.44 -18.48
C THR A 169 -19.76 -32.18 -17.81
N GLU A 170 -20.99 -32.18 -17.30
CA GLU A 170 -21.56 -31.04 -16.55
C GLU A 170 -20.80 -30.82 -15.24
N GLN A 171 -20.43 -31.89 -14.54
CA GLN A 171 -19.61 -31.80 -13.33
C GLN A 171 -18.21 -31.25 -13.65
N SER A 172 -17.58 -31.73 -14.72
CA SER A 172 -16.27 -31.25 -15.16
C SER A 172 -16.32 -29.77 -15.59
N LEU A 173 -17.38 -29.36 -16.27
CA LEU A 173 -17.61 -27.97 -16.66
C LEU A 173 -17.82 -27.06 -15.44
N THR A 174 -18.54 -27.55 -14.43
CA THR A 174 -18.74 -26.83 -13.17
C THR A 174 -17.41 -26.64 -12.44
N GLN A 175 -16.61 -27.71 -12.31
CA GLN A 175 -15.26 -27.63 -11.73
C GLN A 175 -14.35 -26.67 -12.52
N ALA A 176 -14.38 -26.71 -13.85
CA ALA A 176 -13.60 -25.80 -14.68
C ALA A 176 -14.03 -24.34 -14.51
N ARG A 177 -15.34 -24.07 -14.39
CA ARG A 177 -15.88 -22.74 -14.10
C ARG A 177 -15.45 -22.24 -12.73
N ASP A 178 -15.54 -23.08 -11.70
CA ASP A 178 -15.13 -22.72 -10.34
C ASP A 178 -13.62 -22.45 -10.27
N ARG A 179 -12.80 -23.28 -10.94
CA ARG A 179 -11.36 -23.04 -11.08
C ARG A 179 -11.05 -21.74 -11.84
N SER A 180 -11.79 -21.46 -12.91
CA SER A 180 -11.64 -20.21 -13.65
C SER A 180 -11.99 -18.98 -12.80
N LYS A 181 -13.05 -19.07 -11.98
CA LYS A 181 -13.43 -18.00 -11.04
C LYS A 181 -12.35 -17.81 -9.98
N ALA A 182 -11.85 -18.89 -9.38
CA ALA A 182 -10.78 -18.85 -8.40
C ALA A 182 -9.51 -18.19 -8.99
N LEU A 183 -9.06 -18.62 -10.16
CA LEU A 183 -7.92 -18.03 -10.86
C LEU A 183 -8.13 -16.56 -11.21
N SER A 184 -9.35 -16.16 -11.60
CA SER A 184 -9.66 -14.75 -11.86
C SER A 184 -9.58 -13.88 -10.61
N ALA A 185 -9.99 -14.42 -9.45
CA ALA A 185 -9.89 -13.74 -8.16
C ALA A 185 -8.43 -13.64 -7.70
N GLU A 186 -7.64 -14.71 -7.83
CA GLU A 186 -6.20 -14.69 -7.55
C GLU A 186 -5.46 -13.68 -8.45
N LEU A 187 -5.81 -13.62 -9.74
CA LEU A 187 -5.23 -12.65 -10.66
C LEU A 187 -5.59 -11.20 -10.27
N ALA A 188 -6.82 -10.96 -9.82
CA ALA A 188 -7.24 -9.65 -9.34
C ALA A 188 -6.49 -9.23 -8.08
N ASP A 189 -6.37 -10.13 -7.09
CA ASP A 189 -5.59 -9.90 -5.87
C ASP A 189 -4.09 -9.68 -6.18
N ALA A 190 -3.52 -10.48 -7.07
CA ALA A 190 -2.14 -10.29 -7.52
C ALA A 190 -1.92 -8.94 -8.20
N LYS A 191 -2.85 -8.51 -9.08
CA LYS A 191 -2.80 -7.19 -9.73
C LYS A 191 -2.86 -6.06 -8.71
N GLU A 192 -3.75 -6.15 -7.73
CA GLU A 192 -3.87 -5.15 -6.67
C GLU A 192 -2.57 -5.05 -5.86
N ARG A 193 -1.99 -6.20 -5.45
CA ARG A 193 -0.69 -6.21 -4.76
C ARG A 193 0.42 -5.59 -5.59
N THR A 194 0.45 -5.84 -6.89
CA THR A 194 1.46 -5.22 -7.77
C THR A 194 1.25 -3.71 -7.91
N HIS A 195 0.01 -3.25 -7.93
CA HIS A 195 -0.30 -1.82 -7.97
C HIS A 195 0.12 -1.11 -6.69
N LEU A 196 -0.25 -1.65 -5.52
CA LEU A 196 0.18 -1.13 -4.22
C LEU A 196 1.71 -1.15 -4.06
N ALA A 197 2.38 -2.19 -4.57
CA ALA A 197 3.85 -2.25 -4.57
C ALA A 197 4.46 -1.16 -5.47
N GLN A 198 3.85 -0.86 -6.62
CA GLN A 198 4.29 0.20 -7.53
C GLN A 198 4.13 1.58 -6.88
N GLU A 199 3.00 1.86 -6.24
CA GLU A 199 2.79 3.11 -5.48
C GLU A 199 3.84 3.27 -4.36
N ALA A 200 4.13 2.20 -3.61
CA ALA A 200 5.15 2.23 -2.56
C ALA A 200 6.58 2.44 -3.13
N ILE A 201 6.88 1.93 -4.32
CA ILE A 201 8.15 2.19 -5.01
C ILE A 201 8.24 3.66 -5.43
N GLU A 202 7.16 4.25 -5.94
CA GLU A 202 7.12 5.66 -6.32
C GLU A 202 7.31 6.59 -5.12
N GLU A 203 6.64 6.30 -3.99
CA GLU A 203 6.83 7.02 -2.74
C GLU A 203 8.30 6.95 -2.26
N ARG A 204 8.90 5.75 -2.25
CA ARG A 204 10.31 5.58 -1.88
C ARG A 204 11.26 6.30 -2.84
N THR A 205 10.94 6.32 -4.13
CA THR A 205 11.74 7.01 -5.15
C THR A 205 11.71 8.53 -4.94
N MET A 206 10.54 9.09 -4.58
CA MET A 206 10.44 10.49 -4.18
C MET A 206 11.27 10.77 -2.93
N ARG A 207 11.18 9.92 -1.90
CA ARG A 207 11.98 10.07 -0.68
C ARG A 207 13.49 10.00 -0.93
N ILE A 208 13.95 9.11 -1.80
CA ILE A 208 15.35 9.02 -2.20
C ILE A 208 15.79 10.31 -2.89
N ARG A 209 14.97 10.87 -3.79
CA ARG A 209 15.27 12.13 -4.48
C ARG A 209 15.43 13.29 -3.48
N ASP A 210 14.53 13.39 -2.51
CA ASP A 210 14.61 14.42 -1.46
C ASP A 210 15.88 14.26 -0.61
N LEU A 211 16.23 13.03 -0.23
CA LEU A 211 17.44 12.75 0.54
C LEU A 211 18.72 13.07 -0.24
N VAL A 212 18.74 12.81 -1.55
CA VAL A 212 19.87 13.19 -2.41
C VAL A 212 20.02 14.71 -2.45
N ALA A 213 18.92 15.46 -2.59
CA ALA A 213 18.97 16.92 -2.56
C ALA A 213 19.48 17.47 -1.21
N GLU A 214 19.07 16.86 -0.09
CA GLU A 214 19.56 17.22 1.25
C GLU A 214 21.07 16.90 1.44
N ILE A 215 21.56 15.82 0.82
CA ILE A 215 22.99 15.49 0.81
C ILE A 215 23.77 16.51 -0.02
N ASP A 216 23.30 16.86 -1.22
CA ASP A 216 23.95 17.85 -2.09
C ASP A 216 24.04 19.22 -1.41
N GLU A 217 22.96 19.66 -0.73
CA GLU A 217 22.95 20.91 0.05
C GLU A 217 23.98 20.86 1.19
N ARG A 218 24.05 19.73 1.92
CA ARG A 218 25.05 19.54 2.98
C ARG A 218 26.47 19.53 2.46
N ASP A 219 26.72 18.91 1.31
CA ASP A 219 28.05 18.86 0.69
C ASP A 219 28.48 20.25 0.23
N GLN A 220 27.57 21.05 -0.31
CA GLN A 220 27.83 22.45 -0.65
C GLN A 220 28.15 23.27 0.61
N ALA A 221 27.36 23.14 1.68
CA ALA A 221 27.63 23.82 2.95
C ALA A 221 28.98 23.40 3.56
N LEU A 222 29.34 22.12 3.47
CA LEU A 222 30.63 21.61 3.93
C LEU A 222 31.79 22.20 3.10
N SER A 223 31.61 22.32 1.79
CA SER A 223 32.59 22.94 0.90
C SER A 223 32.80 24.42 1.22
N GLU A 224 31.71 25.16 1.46
CA GLU A 224 31.77 26.56 1.91
C GLU A 224 32.47 26.69 3.26
N GLN A 225 32.15 25.82 4.22
CA GLN A 225 32.80 25.81 5.54
C GLN A 225 34.30 25.51 5.43
N LYS A 226 34.71 24.58 4.55
CA LYS A 226 36.13 24.31 4.28
C LYS A 226 36.83 25.52 3.69
N GLY A 227 36.18 26.23 2.76
CA GLY A 227 36.67 27.49 2.20
C GLY A 227 36.88 28.56 3.26
N LEU A 228 35.88 28.80 4.11
CA LEU A 228 35.97 29.76 5.23
C LEU A 228 37.08 29.40 6.23
N THR A 229 37.28 28.10 6.48
CA THR A 229 38.34 27.62 7.37
C THR A 229 39.72 27.88 6.77
N ALA A 230 39.91 27.59 5.48
CA ALA A 230 41.15 27.90 4.77
C ALA A 230 41.43 29.42 4.76
N ASP A 231 40.42 30.26 4.52
CA ASP A 231 40.53 31.72 4.59
C ASP A 231 40.87 32.21 6.01
N ALA A 232 40.31 31.58 7.05
CA ALA A 232 40.66 31.90 8.43
C ALA A 232 42.11 31.54 8.75
N GLU A 233 42.59 30.38 8.28
CA GLU A 233 43.99 29.95 8.45
C GLU A 233 44.96 30.91 7.77
N THR A 234 44.67 31.35 6.54
CA THR A 234 45.52 32.33 5.84
C THR A 234 45.54 33.69 6.57
N ARG A 235 44.40 34.15 7.11
CA ARG A 235 44.35 35.36 7.95
C ARG A 235 45.15 35.22 9.24
N ILE A 236 45.09 34.06 9.90
CA ILE A 236 45.88 33.79 11.11
C ILE A 236 47.38 33.84 10.79
N GLU A 237 47.81 33.24 9.67
CA GLU A 237 49.21 33.31 9.25
C GLU A 237 49.65 34.73 8.91
N HIS A 238 48.79 35.52 8.24
CA HIS A 238 49.06 36.94 8.00
C HIS A 238 49.24 37.72 9.31
N LEU A 239 48.28 37.62 10.23
CA LEU A 239 48.34 38.27 11.55
C LEU A 239 49.55 37.82 12.38
N ARG A 240 49.92 36.54 12.29
CA ARG A 240 51.11 35.99 12.96
C ARG A 240 52.39 36.63 12.42
N ASN A 241 52.46 36.88 11.12
CA ASN A 241 53.58 37.57 10.50
C ASN A 241 53.61 39.06 10.86
N GLU A 242 52.46 39.74 10.89
CA GLU A 242 52.35 41.12 11.37
C GLU A 242 52.78 41.26 12.84
N LEU A 243 52.34 40.35 13.71
CA LEU A 243 52.73 40.31 15.12
C LEU A 243 54.24 40.13 15.29
N ARG A 244 54.87 39.27 14.47
CA ARG A 244 56.34 39.14 14.45
C ARG A 244 57.01 40.45 14.05
N ALA A 245 56.55 41.09 12.97
CA ALA A 245 57.11 42.36 12.50
C ALA A 245 56.97 43.49 13.54
N LEU A 246 55.81 43.60 14.19
CA LEU A 246 55.58 44.57 15.27
C LEU A 246 56.47 44.29 16.47
N ARG A 247 56.66 43.02 16.84
CA ARG A 247 57.56 42.65 17.95
C ARG A 247 59.00 43.05 17.65
N ASP A 248 59.47 42.84 16.43
CA ASP A 248 60.79 43.28 15.97
C ASP A 248 60.92 44.81 15.95
N GLN A 249 59.85 45.52 15.59
CA GLN A 249 59.81 46.98 15.64
C GLN A 249 59.89 47.50 17.07
N ILE A 250 59.13 46.92 18.00
CA ILE A 250 59.18 47.24 19.44
C ILE A 250 60.59 46.99 19.98
N GLN A 251 61.24 45.87 19.64
CA GLN A 251 62.61 45.61 20.07
C GLN A 251 63.63 46.60 19.48
N ARG A 252 63.42 47.07 18.25
CA ARG A 252 64.26 48.13 17.67
C ARG A 252 64.07 49.46 18.37
N VAL A 253 62.82 49.86 18.64
CA VAL A 253 62.50 51.09 19.38
C VAL A 253 63.04 51.03 20.80
N ALA A 254 62.87 49.90 21.50
CA ALA A 254 63.38 49.71 22.86
C ALA A 254 64.92 49.86 22.90
N ARG A 255 65.64 49.28 21.93
CA ARG A 255 67.10 49.48 21.79
C ARG A 255 67.46 50.93 21.52
N ALA A 256 66.78 51.59 20.59
CA ALA A 256 67.02 53.00 20.28
C ALA A 256 66.75 53.91 21.49
N LEU A 257 65.69 53.62 22.26
CA LEU A 257 65.35 54.35 23.47
C LEU A 257 66.41 54.17 24.55
N SER A 258 66.89 52.94 24.77
CA SER A 258 67.98 52.66 25.72
C SER A 258 69.24 53.46 25.38
N VAL A 259 69.65 53.45 24.10
CA VAL A 259 70.81 54.23 23.64
C VAL A 259 70.57 55.73 23.86
N SER A 260 69.38 56.23 23.53
CA SER A 260 69.04 57.64 23.76
C SER A 260 69.08 58.01 25.25
N GLN A 261 68.56 57.16 26.14
CA GLN A 261 68.62 57.39 27.59
C GLN A 261 70.06 57.45 28.12
N GLU A 262 70.93 56.58 27.64
CA GLU A 262 72.35 56.58 27.97
C GLU A 262 73.03 57.89 27.50
N THR A 263 72.80 58.29 26.25
CA THR A 263 73.34 59.57 25.73
C THR A 263 72.83 60.79 26.50
N VAL A 264 71.56 60.81 26.91
CA VAL A 264 70.99 61.90 27.73
C VAL A 264 71.64 61.93 29.11
N SER A 265 71.90 60.76 29.71
CA SER A 265 72.61 60.65 31.00
C SER A 265 74.04 61.20 30.88
N GLU A 266 74.78 60.81 29.85
CA GLU A 266 76.12 61.33 29.57
C GLU A 266 76.11 62.84 29.36
N GLN A 267 75.17 63.37 28.56
CA GLN A 267 75.05 64.80 28.34
C GLN A 267 74.75 65.56 29.64
N ARG A 268 73.89 65.01 30.51
CA ARG A 268 73.54 65.62 31.80
C ARG A 268 74.75 65.73 32.73
N THR A 269 75.56 64.67 32.83
CA THR A 269 76.80 64.70 33.62
C THR A 269 77.82 65.73 33.08
N ARG A 270 77.93 65.88 31.75
CA ARG A 270 78.77 66.94 31.15
C ARG A 270 78.27 68.35 31.45
N ILE A 271 76.96 68.57 31.43
CA ILE A 271 76.36 69.88 31.75
C ILE A 271 76.65 70.24 33.21
N GLU A 272 76.57 69.27 34.12
CA GLU A 272 76.87 69.46 35.54
C GLU A 272 78.34 69.85 35.78
N ASP A 273 79.30 69.12 35.20
CA ASP A 273 80.75 69.46 35.25
C ASP A 273 81.06 70.85 34.67
N LEU A 274 80.44 71.20 33.52
CA LEU A 274 80.59 72.53 32.94
C LEU A 274 79.99 73.63 33.83
N GLY A 275 78.86 73.36 34.48
CA GLY A 275 78.21 74.28 35.40
C GLY A 275 79.09 74.60 36.62
N GLU A 276 79.71 73.58 37.21
CA GLU A 276 80.64 73.77 38.34
C GLU A 276 81.86 74.61 37.96
N ARG A 277 82.49 74.32 36.80
CA ARG A 277 83.65 75.06 36.31
C ARG A 277 83.34 76.53 36.05
N LEU A 278 82.17 76.82 35.47
CA LEU A 278 81.74 78.19 35.18
C LEU A 278 81.51 78.99 36.48
N ASN A 279 80.86 78.37 37.46
CA ASN A 279 80.60 79.01 38.74
C ASN A 279 81.89 79.35 39.50
N LEU A 280 82.89 78.46 39.44
CA LEU A 280 84.21 78.69 40.05
C LEU A 280 84.92 79.89 39.38
N ALA A 281 84.96 79.93 38.04
CA ALA A 281 85.60 81.01 37.29
C ALA A 281 84.93 82.38 37.52
N LEU A 282 83.60 82.41 37.70
CA LEU A 282 82.87 83.65 37.98
C LEU A 282 83.17 84.19 39.38
N ALA A 283 83.31 83.32 40.38
CA ALA A 283 83.60 83.71 41.76
C ALA A 283 84.96 84.40 41.90
N GLU A 284 86.01 83.85 41.26
CA GLU A 284 87.36 84.44 41.26
C GLU A 284 87.36 85.88 40.73
N ARG A 285 86.61 86.13 39.65
CA ARG A 285 86.62 87.43 38.97
C ARG A 285 85.87 88.52 39.75
N VAL A 286 84.87 88.15 40.55
CA VAL A 286 84.13 89.09 41.41
C VAL A 286 84.98 89.51 42.63
N GLU A 287 85.75 88.59 43.21
CA GLU A 287 86.62 88.88 44.35
C GLU A 287 87.74 89.87 43.98
N GLU A 288 88.37 89.65 42.83
CA GLU A 288 89.46 90.49 42.31
C GLU A 288 89.03 91.96 42.15
N LEU A 289 87.84 92.20 41.59
CA LEU A 289 87.31 93.54 41.37
C LEU A 289 87.02 94.30 42.69
N SER A 290 86.56 93.60 43.72
CA SER A 290 86.25 94.20 45.02
C SER A 290 87.51 94.71 45.74
N ARG A 291 88.64 93.98 45.59
CA ARG A 291 89.94 94.33 46.17
C ARG A 291 90.48 95.64 45.60
N TYR A 292 90.51 95.76 44.27
CA TYR A 292 91.00 96.97 43.60
C TYR A 292 90.15 98.22 43.90
N ARG A 293 88.82 98.07 43.98
CA ARG A 293 87.93 99.17 44.35
C ARG A 293 88.27 99.74 45.74
N SER A 294 88.52 98.88 46.72
CA SER A 294 88.77 99.30 48.10
C SER A 294 90.10 100.06 48.24
N GLU A 295 91.13 99.65 47.49
CA GLU A 295 92.43 100.33 47.49
C GLU A 295 92.36 101.72 46.82
N PHE A 296 91.59 101.84 45.73
CA PHE A 296 91.40 103.11 45.02
C PHE A 296 90.80 104.19 45.95
N PHE A 297 89.71 103.84 46.64
CA PHE A 297 89.00 104.77 47.50
C PHE A 297 89.76 105.15 48.78
N GLY A 298 90.63 104.27 49.28
CA GLY A 298 91.50 104.55 50.42
C GLY A 298 92.45 105.73 50.15
N ARG A 299 93.19 105.67 49.04
CA ARG A 299 94.16 106.72 48.65
C ARG A 299 93.50 108.05 48.34
N LEU A 300 92.34 108.01 47.68
CA LEU A 300 91.59 109.21 47.33
C LEU A 300 91.07 109.92 48.59
N ARG A 301 90.75 109.18 49.66
CA ARG A 301 90.37 109.72 50.97
C ARG A 301 91.55 110.39 51.70
N GLU A 302 92.75 109.83 51.64
CA GLU A 302 93.93 110.40 52.33
C GLU A 302 94.28 111.81 51.84
N VAL A 303 94.20 112.07 50.53
CA VAL A 303 94.59 113.38 49.97
C VAL A 303 93.46 114.41 50.02
N LEU A 304 92.21 113.98 49.84
CA LEU A 304 91.06 114.89 49.86
C LEU A 304 90.56 115.22 51.28
N GLY A 305 91.02 114.49 52.31
CA GLY A 305 90.64 114.71 53.71
C GLY A 305 91.06 116.07 54.27
N ASP A 306 92.13 116.69 53.74
CA ASP A 306 92.67 117.97 54.23
C ASP A 306 91.95 119.20 53.66
N ILE A 307 91.07 119.03 52.68
CA ILE A 307 90.29 120.12 52.09
C ILE A 307 89.05 120.34 52.99
N GLN A 308 89.05 121.39 53.81
CA GLN A 308 88.03 121.70 54.86
C GLN A 308 86.56 121.86 54.38
N GLN A 309 86.24 121.56 53.12
CA GLN A 309 84.92 121.69 52.50
C GLN A 309 84.45 120.41 51.75
N ILE A 310 85.13 119.27 51.92
CA ILE A 310 84.75 117.98 51.30
C ILE A 310 84.01 117.07 52.28
N ARG A 311 82.97 116.38 51.82
CA ARG A 311 82.28 115.32 52.57
C ARG A 311 82.41 113.99 51.86
N ILE A 312 82.72 112.94 52.62
CA ILE A 312 82.85 111.58 52.11
C ILE A 312 81.69 110.74 52.63
N VAL A 313 80.92 110.13 51.73
CA VAL A 313 79.79 109.25 52.07
C VAL A 313 79.95 107.95 51.29
N GLY A 314 80.32 106.87 51.98
CA GLY A 314 80.61 105.58 51.35
C GLY A 314 81.78 105.66 50.36
N ASP A 315 81.47 105.42 49.09
CA ASP A 315 82.38 105.46 47.93
C ASP A 315 82.17 106.73 47.07
N ARG A 316 81.62 107.80 47.65
CA ARG A 316 81.37 109.06 46.97
C ARG A 316 82.09 110.23 47.64
N PHE A 317 82.70 111.08 46.81
CA PHE A 317 83.28 112.34 47.24
C PHE A 317 82.36 113.49 46.84
N MET A 318 81.93 114.28 47.81
CA MET A 318 80.97 115.36 47.62
C MET A 318 81.66 116.70 47.83
N PHE A 319 81.54 117.57 46.83
CA PHE A 319 82.11 118.92 46.80
C PHE A 319 80.98 119.94 46.67
N GLN A 320 81.07 121.08 47.35
CA GLN A 320 80.15 122.18 47.10
C GLN A 320 80.44 122.79 45.72
N SER A 321 79.41 123.14 44.96
CA SER A 321 79.59 123.67 43.60
C SER A 321 80.38 124.98 43.58
N GLU A 322 80.22 125.82 44.61
CA GLU A 322 80.90 127.10 44.80
C GLU A 322 82.42 126.96 44.91
N LEU A 323 82.88 125.75 45.25
CA LEU A 323 84.30 125.45 45.31
C LEU A 323 84.97 125.57 43.93
N PHE A 324 84.21 125.29 42.88
CA PHE A 324 84.71 125.22 41.51
C PHE A 324 84.14 126.31 40.61
N PHE A 325 82.92 126.77 40.88
CA PHE A 325 82.17 127.63 39.97
C PHE A 325 81.55 128.82 40.69
N ASP A 326 81.51 129.96 40.00
CA ASP A 326 80.66 131.08 40.41
C ASP A 326 79.17 130.75 40.30
N SER A 327 78.34 131.52 41.03
CA SER A 327 76.89 131.37 40.99
C SER A 327 76.34 131.54 39.57
N GLY A 328 75.50 130.61 39.12
CA GLY A 328 74.92 130.62 37.77
C GLY A 328 75.90 130.35 36.62
N SER A 329 77.17 130.04 36.93
CA SER A 329 78.22 129.75 35.95
C SER A 329 78.58 128.25 35.95
N ALA A 330 79.01 127.76 34.79
CA ALA A 330 79.70 126.47 34.65
C ALA A 330 81.19 126.64 34.33
N GLN A 331 81.71 127.86 34.30
CA GLN A 331 83.13 128.11 34.09
C GLN A 331 83.89 127.88 35.40
N ILE A 332 84.95 127.06 35.35
CA ILE A 332 85.77 126.76 36.53
C ILE A 332 86.60 128.01 36.88
N GLY A 333 86.49 128.48 38.12
CA GLY A 333 87.28 129.59 38.66
C GLY A 333 88.73 129.19 38.99
N ALA A 334 89.61 130.16 39.26
CA ALA A 334 91.03 129.91 39.52
C ALA A 334 91.27 128.96 40.71
N ASP A 335 90.59 129.19 41.84
CA ASP A 335 90.66 128.33 43.03
C ASP A 335 90.15 126.91 42.74
N GLY A 336 89.16 126.79 41.86
CA GLY A 336 88.60 125.52 41.42
C GLY A 336 89.58 124.70 40.58
N GLN A 337 90.32 125.37 39.69
CA GLN A 337 91.37 124.74 38.88
C GLN A 337 92.51 124.18 39.73
N GLU A 338 92.94 124.90 40.77
CA GLU A 338 93.98 124.42 41.69
C GLU A 338 93.54 123.12 42.39
N LYS A 339 92.32 123.11 42.95
CA LYS A 339 91.77 121.95 43.67
C LYS A 339 91.52 120.76 42.75
N LEU A 340 90.98 120.99 41.56
CA LEU A 340 90.80 119.93 40.55
C LEU A 340 92.15 119.42 40.02
N GLY A 341 93.18 120.26 39.97
CA GLY A 341 94.54 119.85 39.61
C GLY A 341 95.15 118.88 40.63
N GLN A 342 94.95 119.15 41.92
CA GLN A 342 95.35 118.22 42.99
C GLN A 342 94.62 116.87 42.86
N LEU A 343 93.30 116.91 42.64
CA LEU A 343 92.49 115.71 42.39
C LEU A 343 92.99 114.93 41.17
N ALA A 344 93.27 115.61 40.05
CA ALA A 344 93.77 114.98 38.83
C ALA A 344 95.09 114.25 39.06
N ASN A 345 96.01 114.83 39.84
CA ASN A 345 97.28 114.17 40.16
C ASN A 345 97.09 112.87 40.95
N VAL A 346 96.17 112.85 41.92
CA VAL A 346 95.83 111.62 42.65
C VAL A 346 95.20 110.60 41.70
N LEU A 347 94.23 111.02 40.89
CA LEU A 347 93.55 110.14 39.94
C LEU A 347 94.53 109.50 38.95
N LYS A 348 95.57 110.21 38.49
CA LYS A 348 96.66 109.64 37.68
C LYS A 348 97.46 108.58 38.42
N GLN A 349 97.86 108.87 39.66
CA GLN A 349 98.68 107.93 40.44
C GLN A 349 97.92 106.64 40.77
N VAL A 350 96.63 106.76 41.08
CA VAL A 350 95.82 105.59 41.44
C VAL A 350 95.36 104.82 40.20
N SER A 351 95.01 105.49 39.11
CA SER A 351 94.60 104.82 37.85
C SER A 351 95.69 103.91 37.28
N GLN A 352 96.97 104.27 37.41
CA GLN A 352 98.11 103.43 37.00
C GLN A 352 98.22 102.09 37.77
N ARG A 353 97.58 101.97 38.94
CA ARG A 353 97.60 100.75 39.75
C ARG A 353 96.44 99.81 39.43
N ILE A 354 95.43 100.29 38.71
CA ILE A 354 94.29 99.46 38.31
C ILE A 354 94.59 98.87 36.93
N PRO A 355 94.60 97.54 36.77
CA PRO A 355 94.79 96.88 35.49
C PRO A 355 93.81 97.36 34.40
N ASP A 356 94.29 97.40 33.14
CA ASP A 356 93.51 97.91 32.01
C ASP A 356 92.29 97.05 31.66
N ASP A 357 92.33 95.76 31.96
CA ASP A 357 91.26 94.78 31.75
C ASP A 357 90.08 94.94 32.72
N ILE A 358 90.21 95.78 33.73
CA ILE A 358 89.12 96.15 34.63
C ILE A 358 88.35 97.34 34.03
N PRO A 359 87.06 97.17 33.67
CA PRO A 359 86.27 98.22 33.03
C PRO A 359 85.69 99.22 34.05
N TRP A 360 86.55 99.90 34.82
CA TRP A 360 86.14 100.95 35.76
C TRP A 360 86.04 102.33 35.08
N VAL A 361 85.14 103.17 35.59
CA VAL A 361 84.88 104.55 35.16
C VAL A 361 84.64 105.44 36.40
N LEU A 362 85.24 106.62 36.43
CA LEU A 362 84.94 107.68 37.40
C LEU A 362 83.84 108.59 36.85
N GLN A 363 82.67 108.54 37.47
CA GLN A 363 81.52 109.35 37.12
C GLN A 363 81.48 110.63 37.97
N VAL A 364 81.48 111.78 37.30
CA VAL A 364 81.29 113.13 37.85
C VAL A 364 79.81 113.49 37.74
N GLU A 365 79.18 113.80 38.87
CA GLU A 365 77.75 114.05 38.96
C GLU A 365 77.50 115.49 39.42
N GLY A 366 76.82 116.28 38.59
CA GLY A 366 76.44 117.65 38.90
C GLY A 366 75.03 117.74 39.47
N HIS A 367 74.85 118.55 40.52
CA HIS A 367 73.56 118.82 41.13
C HIS A 367 73.37 120.32 41.37
N THR A 368 72.12 120.80 41.26
CA THR A 368 71.74 122.19 41.56
C THR A 368 70.82 122.24 42.78
N ASP A 369 70.57 123.45 43.28
CA ASP A 369 69.42 123.69 44.16
C ASP A 369 68.14 123.86 43.32
N ARG A 370 67.00 124.01 43.99
CA ARG A 370 65.69 124.12 43.35
C ARG A 370 65.42 125.49 42.73
N ARG A 371 66.30 126.49 42.88
CA ARG A 371 66.06 127.82 42.28
C ARG A 371 66.17 127.66 40.76
N PRO A 372 65.12 128.02 39.99
CA PRO A 372 65.18 127.87 38.55
C PRO A 372 66.23 128.79 37.95
N ILE A 373 67.09 128.25 37.07
CA ILE A 373 67.89 129.03 36.13
C ILE A 373 67.23 128.98 34.76
N SER A 374 67.15 130.13 34.09
CA SER A 374 66.70 130.21 32.70
C SER A 374 67.43 131.34 32.01
N THR A 375 68.58 131.00 31.44
CA THR A 375 69.43 131.90 30.66
C THR A 375 69.59 131.35 29.26
N GLU A 376 70.03 132.18 28.30
CA GLU A 376 70.30 131.71 26.94
C GLU A 376 71.33 130.56 26.92
N ARG A 377 72.30 130.58 27.85
CA ARG A 377 73.34 129.55 27.96
C ARG A 377 72.90 128.30 28.74
N PHE A 378 72.06 128.47 29.75
CA PHE A 378 71.54 127.39 30.60
C PHE A 378 70.01 127.53 30.71
N PRO A 379 69.25 126.89 29.81
CA PRO A 379 67.78 126.96 29.80
C PRO A 379 67.12 126.39 31.04
N SER A 380 67.74 125.39 31.69
CA SER A 380 67.33 124.83 32.98
C SER A 380 68.53 124.39 33.84
N ASN A 381 68.22 123.95 35.05
CA ASN A 381 69.18 123.39 35.99
C ASN A 381 69.79 122.05 35.52
N TRP A 382 69.12 121.32 34.61
CA TRP A 382 69.70 120.14 33.96
C TRP A 382 70.91 120.52 33.12
N GLU A 383 70.78 121.56 32.27
CA GLU A 383 71.90 122.01 31.44
C GLU A 383 73.01 122.60 32.31
N LEU A 384 72.69 123.33 33.39
CA LEU A 384 73.70 123.86 34.30
C LEU A 384 74.48 122.74 35.02
N SER A 385 73.79 121.78 35.62
CA SER A 385 74.43 120.66 36.33
C SER A 385 75.26 119.78 35.40
N THR A 386 74.72 119.45 34.22
CA THR A 386 75.42 118.65 33.21
C THR A 386 76.63 119.39 32.69
N ALA A 387 76.52 120.69 32.38
CA ALA A 387 77.64 121.51 31.92
C ALA A 387 78.74 121.61 32.97
N ARG A 388 78.40 121.76 34.26
CA ARG A 388 79.38 121.76 35.36
C ARG A 388 80.13 120.43 35.46
N ALA A 389 79.41 119.31 35.47
CA ALA A 389 80.01 117.98 35.49
C ALA A 389 80.91 117.73 34.27
N THR A 390 80.43 118.13 33.08
CA THR A 390 81.15 117.99 31.81
C THR A 390 82.41 118.85 31.80
N ASN A 391 82.36 120.08 32.31
CA ASN A 391 83.53 120.96 32.39
C ASN A 391 84.59 120.44 33.37
N ILE A 392 84.18 119.79 34.47
CA ILE A 392 85.12 119.08 35.36
C ILE A 392 85.75 117.90 34.63
N VAL A 393 84.96 117.09 33.92
CA VAL A 393 85.49 115.98 33.11
C VAL A 393 86.48 116.49 32.07
N HIS A 394 86.14 117.54 31.31
CA HIS A 394 87.06 118.15 30.35
C HIS A 394 88.34 118.66 31.03
N PHE A 395 88.22 119.33 32.18
CA PHE A 395 89.39 119.76 32.92
C PHE A 395 90.27 118.57 33.35
N LEU A 396 89.69 117.47 33.85
CA LEU A 396 90.44 116.28 34.22
C LEU A 396 91.11 115.61 33.00
N ILE A 397 90.44 115.62 31.84
CA ILE A 397 91.01 115.16 30.57
C ILE A 397 92.19 116.03 30.15
N ASP A 398 92.05 117.36 30.24
CA ASP A 398 93.12 118.32 29.92
C ASP A 398 94.30 118.17 30.89
N GLN A 399 94.02 117.82 32.15
CA GLN A 399 95.05 117.44 33.10
C GLN A 399 95.69 116.09 32.76
N GLY A 400 95.14 115.25 31.87
CA GLY A 400 95.75 114.00 31.40
C GLY A 400 95.14 112.72 31.97
N ILE A 401 93.90 112.76 32.46
CA ILE A 401 93.12 111.56 32.79
C ILE A 401 92.49 111.00 31.49
N PRO A 402 92.59 109.69 31.21
CA PRO A 402 92.00 109.11 30.00
C PRO A 402 90.48 109.33 29.94
N ALA A 403 89.98 109.80 28.79
CA ALA A 403 88.57 110.15 28.62
C ALA A 403 87.63 108.93 28.80
N GLU A 404 88.09 107.74 28.41
CA GLU A 404 87.37 106.48 28.59
C GLU A 404 87.19 106.05 30.06
N ARG A 405 87.94 106.67 30.98
CA ARG A 405 87.82 106.46 32.42
C ARG A 405 86.92 107.50 33.10
N LEU A 406 86.32 108.42 32.34
CA LEU A 406 85.50 109.49 32.87
C LEU A 406 84.09 109.45 32.29
N ALA A 407 83.12 109.77 33.12
CA ALA A 407 81.74 110.01 32.70
C ALA A 407 81.22 111.26 33.40
N ALA A 408 80.40 112.05 32.70
CA ALA A 408 79.68 113.17 33.31
C ALA A 408 78.18 112.86 33.33
N ALA A 409 77.52 113.19 34.43
CA ALA A 409 76.07 113.20 34.53
C ALA A 409 75.62 114.49 35.24
N GLY A 410 74.59 115.15 34.74
CA GLY A 410 73.85 116.15 35.51
C GLY A 410 72.58 115.52 36.05
N TYR A 411 72.12 115.98 37.22
CA TYR A 411 70.85 115.53 37.81
C TYR A 411 69.90 116.70 38.13
N GLY A 412 70.31 117.94 37.84
CA GLY A 412 69.55 119.15 38.20
C GLY A 412 69.22 119.19 39.70
N GLU A 413 68.04 119.72 40.03
CA GLU A 413 67.51 119.74 41.39
C GLU A 413 66.88 118.41 41.84
N TYR A 414 66.76 117.41 40.96
CA TYR A 414 65.91 116.23 41.16
C TYR A 414 66.51 115.15 42.06
N GLN A 415 67.73 115.35 42.56
CA GLN A 415 68.36 114.52 43.59
C GLN A 415 68.89 115.40 44.73
N PRO A 416 67.99 116.03 45.52
CA PRO A 416 68.40 116.88 46.64
C PRO A 416 69.01 116.03 47.75
N LEU A 417 70.11 116.50 48.31
CA LEU A 417 70.72 115.89 49.50
C LEU A 417 69.96 116.26 50.78
N THR A 418 69.35 117.44 50.81
CA THR A 418 68.56 117.92 51.96
C THR A 418 67.32 118.65 51.46
N GLU A 419 66.19 118.39 52.10
CA GLU A 419 64.91 119.06 51.80
C GLU A 419 64.83 120.44 52.48
N GLY A 420 64.01 121.35 51.96
CA GLY A 420 63.69 122.64 52.59
C GLY A 420 64.49 123.86 52.10
N ASP A 421 63.93 125.06 52.29
CA ASP A 421 64.25 126.26 51.50
C ASP A 421 65.31 127.19 52.05
N SER A 422 66.04 126.76 53.08
CA SER A 422 67.08 127.58 53.70
C SER A 422 68.30 127.78 52.77
N PRO A 423 69.04 128.90 52.89
CA PRO A 423 70.29 129.11 52.16
C PRO A 423 71.30 127.97 52.33
N GLU A 424 71.37 127.37 53.52
CA GLU A 424 72.26 126.26 53.85
C GLU A 424 71.83 124.96 53.15
N ALA A 425 70.53 124.67 53.11
CA ALA A 425 69.99 123.51 52.40
C ALA A 425 70.22 123.64 50.89
N MET A 426 70.00 124.83 50.33
CA MET A 426 70.32 125.11 48.93
C MET A 426 71.81 124.93 48.63
N ALA A 427 72.70 125.43 49.48
CA ALA A 427 74.15 125.27 49.32
C ALA A 427 74.59 123.79 49.37
N ARG A 428 73.95 122.96 50.19
CA ARG A 428 74.21 121.51 50.24
C ARG A 428 73.73 120.77 48.99
N ASN A 429 72.65 121.24 48.37
CA ASN A 429 72.11 120.63 47.16
C ASN A 429 72.92 121.01 45.91
N ARG A 430 73.51 122.22 45.87
CA ARG A 430 74.49 122.63 44.86
C ARG A 430 75.83 121.94 45.10
N ARG A 431 76.01 120.77 44.51
CA ARG A 431 77.20 119.93 44.74
C ARG A 431 77.67 119.20 43.49
N ILE A 432 78.91 118.75 43.53
CA ILE A 432 79.49 117.79 42.60
C ILE A 432 79.78 116.51 43.37
N GLU A 433 79.35 115.36 42.87
CA GLU A 433 79.75 114.05 43.40
C GLU A 433 80.72 113.34 42.45
N LEU A 434 81.68 112.61 43.00
CA LEU A 434 82.55 111.70 42.25
C LEU A 434 82.33 110.28 42.76
N LYS A 435 82.03 109.33 41.86
CA LYS A 435 81.84 107.91 42.19
C LYS A 435 82.50 106.99 41.17
N LEU A 436 82.86 105.78 41.57
CA LEU A 436 83.44 104.76 40.69
C LEU A 436 82.37 103.76 40.26
N THR A 437 82.24 103.51 38.96
CA THR A 437 81.28 102.56 38.38
C THR A 437 81.95 101.61 37.39
N ARG A 438 81.23 100.57 36.97
CA ARG A 438 81.61 99.75 35.81
C ARG A 438 81.08 100.40 34.53
N ARG A 439 81.85 100.28 33.46
CA ARG A 439 81.44 100.60 32.08
C ARG A 439 80.28 99.72 31.61
#